data_AF-A0A961CVS7-F1
#
_entry.id   AF-A0A961CVS7-F1
#
_cell.length_a   1.000
_cell.length_b   1.000
_cell.length_c   1.000
_cell.angle_alpha   90.00
_cell.angle_beta   90.00
_cell.angle_gamma   90.00
#
_symmetry.space_group_name_H-M   'P 1'
#
loop_
_entity.id
_entity.type
_entity.pdbx_description
1 polymer ?
#
loop_
_entity_poly.entity_id
_entity_poly.type
_entity_poly.pdbx_seq_one_letter_code
_entity_poly.pdbx_strand_id
1 'polypeptide(L)' 'MRAYLGQLRLELALASRQGEQLLVSLGIPLLVLVFFSGIDVLPTGTEEPVDYLAPAVLALAVMSTAMVSLGIGTGFER' A
#
# COMPACT_ATOMS: atom_id res chain seq x y z
N MET A 1 -25.01 -6.54 -2.81
CA MET A 1 -23.82 -6.66 -3.69
C MET A 1 -23.64 -5.49 -4.66
N ARG A 2 -24.62 -5.16 -5.51
CA ARG A 2 -24.46 -4.11 -6.55
C ARG A 2 -24.10 -2.73 -5.98
N ALA A 3 -24.68 -2.33 -4.84
CA ALA A 3 -24.37 -1.08 -4.18
C ALA A 3 -22.89 -0.98 -3.75
N TYR A 4 -22.35 -2.02 -3.09
CA TYR A 4 -20.95 -2.08 -2.67
C TYR A 4 -19.96 -2.01 -3.85
N LEU A 5 -20.28 -2.67 -4.96
CA LEU A 5 -19.46 -2.58 -6.19
C LEU A 5 -19.51 -1.17 -6.80
N GLY A 6 -20.66 -0.48 -6.70
CA GLY A 6 -20.80 0.91 -7.09
C GLY A 6 -19.92 1.83 -6.23
N GLN A 7 -19.96 1.65 -4.91
CA GLN A 7 -19.16 2.43 -3.97
C GLN A 7 -17.66 2.18 -4.15
N LEU A 8 -17.23 0.91 -4.27
CA LEU A 8 -15.84 0.55 -4.56
C LEU A 8 -15.33 1.23 -5.82
N ARG A 9 -16.13 1.22 -6.90
CA ARG A 9 -15.74 1.88 -8.16
C ARG A 9 -15.57 3.39 -8.00
N LEU A 10 -16.47 4.04 -7.27
CA LEU A 10 -16.38 5.48 -7.01
C LEU A 10 -15.15 5.81 -6.17
N GLU A 11 -14.91 5.07 -5.08
CA GLU A 11 -13.75 5.25 -4.22
C GLU A 11 -12.43 5.01 -4.97
N LEU A 12 -12.34 3.95 -5.78
CA LEU A 12 -11.18 3.70 -6.63
C LEU A 12 -10.98 4.81 -7.67
N ALA A 13 -12.05 5.32 -8.27
CA ALA A 13 -11.97 6.43 -9.23
C ALA A 13 -11.51 7.74 -8.57
N LEU A 14 -11.99 8.02 -7.35
CA LEU A 14 -11.57 9.18 -6.57
C LEU A 14 -10.11 9.04 -6.11
N ALA A 15 -9.71 7.87 -5.62
CA ALA A 15 -8.33 7.59 -5.26
C ALA A 15 -7.40 7.77 -6.46
N SER A 16 -7.78 7.27 -7.64
CA SER A 16 -7.03 7.41 -8.90
C SER A 16 -6.84 8.86 -9.35
N ARG A 17 -7.72 9.78 -8.96
CA ARG A 17 -7.59 11.22 -9.26
C ARG A 17 -6.56 11.90 -8.37
N GLN A 18 -6.28 11.36 -7.19
CA GLN A 18 -5.26 11.88 -6.27
C GLN A 18 -3.92 11.17 -6.51
N GLY A 19 -3.34 11.39 -7.70
CA GLY A 19 -2.13 10.69 -8.13
C GLY A 19 -0.93 10.85 -7.18
N GLU A 20 -0.75 12.03 -6.58
CA GLU A 20 0.31 12.28 -5.60
C GLU A 20 0.15 11.38 -4.36
N GLN A 21 -1.05 11.33 -3.79
CA GLN A 21 -1.33 10.51 -2.61
C GLN A 21 -1.16 9.02 -2.92
N LEU A 22 -1.58 8.57 -4.12
CA LEU A 22 -1.35 7.21 -4.57
C LEU A 22 0.14 6.88 -4.76
N LEU A 23 0.91 7.84 -5.31
CA LEU A 23 2.35 7.68 -5.45
C LEU A 23 3.03 7.56 -4.09
N VAL A 24 2.61 8.34 -3.11
CA VAL A 24 3.15 8.28 -1.74
C VAL A 24 2.72 6.99 -1.03
N SER A 25 1.45 6.62 -1.10
CA SER A 25 0.91 5.49 -0.32
C SER A 25 1.26 4.12 -0.90
N LEU A 26 1.34 4.00 -2.22
CA LEU A 26 1.62 2.72 -2.90
C LEU A 26 2.91 2.78 -3.74
N GLY A 27 3.18 3.91 -4.40
CA GLY A 27 4.38 4.06 -5.23
C GLY A 27 5.68 3.93 -4.43
N ILE A 28 5.79 4.56 -3.25
CA ILE A 28 6.98 4.45 -2.39
C ILE A 28 7.24 3.00 -1.96
N PRO A 29 6.27 2.27 -1.37
CA PRO A 29 6.46 0.85 -1.03
C PRO A 29 6.90 0.00 -2.22
N LEU A 30 6.31 0.21 -3.40
CA LEU A 30 6.69 -0.53 -4.61
C LEU A 30 8.10 -0.18 -5.10
N LEU A 31 8.51 1.09 -5.03
CA LEU A 31 9.87 1.51 -5.36
C LEU A 31 10.90 0.85 -4.43
N VAL A 32 10.61 0.83 -3.12
CA VAL A 32 11.46 0.16 -2.12
C VAL A 32 11.56 -1.35 -2.42
N LEU A 33 10.44 -2.00 -2.74
CA LEU A 33 10.39 -3.41 -3.09
C LEU A 33 11.21 -3.72 -4.34
N VAL A 34 11.05 -2.95 -5.42
CA VAL A 34 11.83 -3.11 -6.66
C VAL A 34 13.32 -2.87 -6.40
N PHE A 35 13.65 -1.84 -5.63
CA PHE A 35 15.03 -1.50 -5.29
C PHE A 35 15.72 -2.64 -4.52
N PHE A 36 15.10 -3.13 -3.44
CA PHE A 36 15.68 -4.21 -2.64
C PHE A 36 15.57 -5.60 -3.29
N SER A 37 14.64 -5.80 -4.22
CA SER A 37 14.60 -7.02 -5.03
C SER A 37 15.68 -7.06 -6.11
N GLY A 38 16.16 -5.90 -6.57
CA GLY A 38 17.19 -5.81 -7.61
C GLY A 38 18.63 -5.78 -7.07
N ILE A 39 18.81 -5.57 -5.77
CA ILE A 39 20.13 -5.46 -5.15
C ILE A 39 20.30 -6.63 -4.17
N ASP A 40 21.30 -7.46 -4.43
CA ASP A 40 21.63 -8.68 -3.69
C ASP A 40 22.35 -8.37 -2.36
N VAL A 41 21.77 -7.46 -1.57
CA VAL A 41 22.35 -6.94 -0.31
C VAL A 41 21.65 -7.52 0.92
N LEU A 42 20.44 -8.06 0.78
CA LEU A 42 19.72 -8.66 1.90
C LEU A 42 19.91 -10.18 1.93
N PRO A 43 20.38 -10.77 3.05
CA PRO A 43 20.34 -12.21 3.24
C PRO A 43 18.90 -12.65 3.51
N THR A 44 18.08 -12.77 2.46
CA THR A 44 16.67 -13.16 2.56
C THR A 44 16.48 -14.65 2.81
N GLY A 45 17.51 -15.48 2.60
CA GLY A 45 17.44 -16.93 2.76
C GLY A 45 16.55 -17.63 1.73
N THR A 46 16.11 -16.91 0.70
CA THR A 46 15.28 -17.36 -0.42
C THR A 46 16.05 -17.24 -1.73
N GLU A 47 15.67 -18.02 -2.74
CA GLU A 47 16.30 -17.93 -4.08
C GLU A 47 16.05 -16.56 -4.73
N GLU A 48 14.88 -15.97 -4.51
CA GLU A 48 14.54 -14.62 -4.95
C GLU A 48 14.23 -13.72 -3.73
N PRO A 49 14.90 -12.56 -3.55
CA PRO A 49 14.63 -11.64 -2.44
C PRO A 49 13.19 -11.11 -2.40
N VAL A 50 12.51 -11.07 -3.56
CA VAL A 50 11.13 -10.60 -3.69
C VAL A 50 10.12 -11.44 -2.89
N ASP A 51 10.34 -12.76 -2.79
CA ASP A 51 9.42 -13.68 -2.11
C ASP A 51 9.30 -13.39 -0.63
N TYR A 52 10.38 -12.88 -0.03
CA TYR A 52 10.41 -12.45 1.36
C TYR A 52 9.91 -11.00 1.52
N LEU A 53 10.35 -10.11 0.64
CA LEU A 53 10.12 -8.67 0.77
C LEU A 53 8.70 -8.24 0.39
N ALA A 54 8.13 -8.81 -0.67
CA ALA A 54 6.82 -8.41 -1.17
C ALA A 54 5.70 -8.54 -0.14
N PRO A 55 5.48 -9.71 0.51
CA PRO A 55 4.41 -9.82 1.50
C PRO A 55 4.64 -8.91 2.72
N ALA A 56 5.88 -8.75 3.18
CA ALA A 56 6.22 -7.92 4.33
C ALA A 56 5.97 -6.42 4.05
N VAL A 57 6.48 -5.91 2.93
CA VAL A 57 6.33 -4.51 2.53
C VAL A 57 4.88 -4.16 2.27
N LEU A 58 4.14 -5.02 1.55
CA LEU A 58 2.72 -4.80 1.28
C LEU A 58 1.88 -4.85 2.56
N ALA A 59 2.17 -5.77 3.49
CA ALA A 59 1.48 -5.82 4.78
C ALA A 59 1.70 -4.54 5.57
N LEU A 60 2.94 -4.04 5.65
CA LEU A 60 3.24 -2.77 6.32
C LEU A 60 2.54 -1.58 5.66
N ALA A 61 2.53 -1.50 4.33
CA ALA A 61 1.88 -0.43 3.60
C ALA A 61 0.36 -0.38 3.87
N VAL A 62 -0.31 -1.55 3.83
CA VAL A 62 -1.75 -1.67 4.12
C VAL A 62 -2.05 -1.29 5.57
N MET A 63 -1.29 -1.85 6.53
CA MET A 63 -1.48 -1.57 7.95
C MET A 63 -1.27 -0.09 8.28
N SER A 64 -0.23 0.53 7.73
CA SER A 64 0.06 1.96 7.90
C SER A 64 -1.07 2.82 7.36
N THR A 65 -1.56 2.52 6.15
CA THR A 65 -2.64 3.30 5.51
C THR A 65 -3.96 3.16 6.26
N ALA A 66 -4.29 1.95 6.74
CA ALA A 66 -5.47 1.71 7.56
C ALA A 66 -5.41 2.45 8.91
N MET A 67 -4.25 2.45 9.57
CA MET A 67 -4.01 3.21 10.80
C MET A 67 -4.22 4.72 10.60
N VAL A 68 -3.70 5.28 9.50
CA VAL A 68 -3.91 6.71 9.18
C VAL A 68 -5.39 7.00 8.94
N SER A 69 -6.08 6.17 8.16
CA SER A 69 -7.52 6.35 7.90
C SER A 69 -8.34 6.28 9.18
N LEU A 70 -8.02 5.34 10.09
CA LEU A 70 -8.69 5.20 11.38
C LEU A 70 -8.41 6.41 12.29
N GLY A 71 -7.16 6.87 12.35
CA GLY A 71 -6.77 8.03 13.14
C GLY A 71 -7.45 9.33 12.68
N ILE A 72 -7.59 9.51 11.37
CA ILE A 72 -8.36 10.62 10.78
C ILE A 72 -9.83 10.49 11.17
N GLY A 73 -10.45 9.33 10.93
CA GLY A 73 -11.88 9.11 11.23
C GLY A 73 -12.23 9.40 12.68
N THR A 74 -11.55 8.72 13.60
CA THR A 74 -11.73 8.92 15.05
C THR A 74 -11.38 10.34 15.51
N GLY A 75 -10.40 10.98 14.86
CA GLY A 75 -10.00 12.35 15.13
C GLY A 75 -11.02 13.41 14.71
N PHE A 76 -12.02 13.08 13.89
CA PHE A 76 -13.06 14.00 13.41
C PHE A 76 -14.47 13.68 13.93
N GLU A 77 -14.66 12.60 14.70
CA GLU A 77 -15.93 12.19 15.32
C GLU A 77 -16.39 13.07 16.51
N ARG A 78 -16.09 14.37 16.48
CA ARG A 78 -16.53 15.34 17.50
C ARG A 78 -17.87 15.97 17.15
#